data_AF-A0A1B2EU31-F1
#
_entry.id   AF-A0A1B2EU31-F1
#
_cell.length_a   1.000
_cell.length_b   1.000
_cell.length_c   1.000
_cell.angle_alpha   90.00
_cell.angle_beta   90.00
_cell.angle_gamma   90.00
#
_symmetry.space_group_name_H-M   'P 1'
#
loop_
_entity.id
_entity.type
_entity.pdbx_description
1 polymer ?
#
loop_
_entity_poly.entity_id
_entity_poly.type
_entity_poly.pdbx_seq_one_letter_code
_entity_poly.pdbx_strand_id
1 'polypeptide(L)'
;MILAMRRSIIPIRSRRGSGRSTARGGAGYNSGLPTDGDVAGDYTNSFGGTSSACPGAAGVAALILSVNPALKWQEVKDVLKRACDRIDPAGGQYDAAGRRPKYGFGRLNALTAIELAKPRPQSAITIKRTFDAPIPDMMTVTATLEVEVADNTPVEALTVADNIKHTFIGDLVITLEPPAGIGVAPVVLHDRAGVSANNLKKQYDAATTPALSKFADKGCKGTWTLRVRDAAQGDSGTLVSFSLSLSFAHSDRAPTPRVTADRPRRAAPRKVAGAPYPHGPKASSRSRKHA
;
A
#
# COMPACT_ATOMS: atom_id res chain seq x y z
N MET A 1 -2.70 -30.65 -0.67
CA MET A 1 -1.32 -30.12 -0.68
C MET A 1 -1.32 -28.77 0.05
N ILE A 2 -1.24 -28.81 1.38
CA ILE A 2 -1.28 -27.63 2.25
C ILE A 2 0.18 -27.18 2.42
N LEU A 3 0.55 -26.10 1.73
CA LEU A 3 1.89 -25.54 1.81
C LEU A 3 2.01 -24.64 3.04
N ALA A 4 2.98 -24.96 3.87
CA ALA A 4 3.29 -24.30 5.13
C ALA A 4 3.68 -22.82 4.96
N MET A 5 2.94 -21.93 5.62
CA MET A 5 3.45 -20.60 5.98
C MET A 5 3.98 -20.64 7.41
N ARG A 6 5.26 -21.03 7.53
CA ARG A 6 6.10 -20.66 8.66
C ARG A 6 6.52 -19.20 8.47
N ARG A 7 6.12 -18.30 9.39
CA ARG A 7 7.02 -17.39 10.13
C ARG A 7 6.22 -16.33 10.92
N SER A 8 6.52 -16.30 12.21
CA SER A 8 6.33 -15.18 13.15
C SER A 8 4.91 -14.89 13.63
N ILE A 9 4.34 -15.86 14.36
CA ILE A 9 3.52 -15.52 15.53
C ILE A 9 4.46 -14.80 16.49
N ILE A 10 4.20 -13.50 16.73
CA ILE A 10 4.81 -12.75 17.81
C ILE A 10 4.36 -13.44 19.10
N PRO A 11 5.27 -14.10 19.87
CA PRO A 11 4.88 -14.56 21.19
C PRO A 11 4.62 -13.31 22.02
N ILE A 12 3.41 -13.17 22.55
CA ILE A 12 3.12 -12.20 23.61
C ILE A 12 3.95 -12.66 24.81
N ARG A 13 5.19 -12.17 24.88
CA ARG A 13 6.07 -12.36 26.02
C ARG A 13 5.56 -11.40 27.09
N SER A 14 4.72 -11.91 27.98
CA SER A 14 4.31 -11.18 29.19
C SER A 14 5.58 -10.78 29.96
N ARG A 15 5.96 -9.51 29.84
CA ARG A 15 6.89 -8.87 30.78
C ARG A 15 6.04 -8.09 31.76
N ARG A 16 5.95 -8.66 32.97
CA ARG A 16 5.43 -8.09 34.21
C ARG A 16 3.98 -7.59 34.14
N GLY A 17 3.08 -8.55 34.14
CA GLY A 17 1.75 -8.44 34.71
C GLY A 17 1.32 -9.83 35.15
N SER A 18 1.40 -10.11 36.45
CA SER A 18 0.83 -11.28 37.15
C SER A 18 0.54 -12.49 36.25
N GLY A 19 1.60 -13.21 35.87
CA GLY A 19 1.47 -14.43 35.07
C GLY A 19 0.91 -15.56 35.93
N ARG A 20 -0.28 -16.07 35.59
CA ARG A 20 -0.58 -17.50 35.85
C ARG A 20 0.07 -18.29 34.73
N SER A 21 1.36 -18.54 34.94
CA SER A 21 2.18 -19.44 34.15
C SER A 21 1.65 -20.86 34.29
N THR A 22 1.45 -21.51 33.14
CA THR A 22 1.45 -22.96 32.93
C THR A 22 2.13 -23.75 34.05
N ALA A 23 1.35 -24.44 34.88
CA ALA A 23 1.86 -25.49 35.73
C ALA A 23 2.03 -26.75 34.86
N ARG A 24 3.24 -27.31 34.82
CA ARG A 24 3.45 -28.70 34.39
C ARG A 24 3.00 -29.61 35.54
N GLY A 25 1.94 -30.37 35.30
CA GLY A 25 1.39 -31.40 36.18
C GLY A 25 0.15 -31.99 35.49
N GLY A 26 -0.07 -33.30 35.57
CA GLY A 26 -1.03 -34.06 34.74
C GLY A 26 -2.52 -33.70 34.87
N ALA A 27 -2.87 -32.65 35.60
CA ALA A 27 -4.18 -32.02 35.62
C ALA A 27 -3.95 -30.51 35.71
N GLY A 28 -4.60 -29.73 34.84
CA GLY A 28 -4.54 -28.26 34.90
C GLY A 28 -5.19 -27.69 36.17
N TYR A 29 -5.56 -26.40 36.16
CA TYR A 29 -6.32 -25.78 37.26
C TYR A 29 -7.80 -26.20 37.31
N ASN A 30 -8.25 -27.04 36.37
CA ASN A 30 -9.62 -27.50 36.28
C ASN A 30 -9.82 -28.71 37.20
N SER A 31 -10.98 -28.77 37.86
CA SER A 31 -11.34 -29.78 38.86
C SER A 31 -11.51 -31.20 38.30
N GLY A 32 -11.58 -31.36 36.97
CA GLY A 32 -11.88 -32.64 36.31
C GLY A 32 -13.32 -33.11 36.55
N LEU A 33 -14.22 -32.20 36.91
CA LEU A 33 -15.65 -32.49 37.03
C LEU A 33 -16.34 -32.28 35.67
N PRO A 34 -17.22 -33.19 35.21
CA PRO A 34 -17.95 -33.01 33.95
C PRO A 34 -18.74 -31.69 33.89
N THR A 35 -19.22 -31.21 35.04
CA THR A 35 -19.97 -29.95 35.15
C THR A 35 -19.11 -28.71 34.92
N ASP A 36 -17.80 -28.83 35.18
CA ASP A 36 -16.86 -27.71 35.11
C ASP A 36 -16.18 -27.60 33.75
N GLY A 37 -16.42 -28.56 32.85
CA GLY A 37 -15.93 -28.58 31.47
C GLY A 37 -15.85 -30.00 30.93
N ASP A 38 -15.03 -30.83 31.59
CA ASP A 38 -14.80 -32.22 31.22
C ASP A 38 -14.13 -33.00 32.36
N VAL A 39 -14.15 -34.33 32.24
CA VAL A 39 -13.54 -35.23 33.23
C VAL A 39 -12.01 -35.25 33.20
N ALA A 40 -11.39 -34.92 32.06
CA ALA A 40 -9.93 -34.88 31.93
C ALA A 40 -9.35 -33.56 32.46
N GLY A 41 -10.19 -32.54 32.67
CA GLY A 41 -9.78 -31.21 33.11
C GLY A 41 -9.10 -30.40 32.01
N ASP A 42 -9.31 -30.75 30.74
CA ASP A 42 -8.77 -30.03 29.59
C ASP A 42 -9.59 -28.78 29.25
N TYR A 43 -10.86 -28.73 29.67
CA TYR A 43 -11.82 -27.68 29.37
C TYR A 43 -12.36 -27.01 30.65
N THR A 44 -12.83 -25.77 30.49
CA THR A 44 -13.48 -25.04 31.58
C THR A 44 -14.71 -24.26 31.08
N ASN A 45 -15.80 -24.34 31.82
CA ASN A 45 -17.03 -23.56 31.59
C ASN A 45 -17.07 -22.24 32.40
N SER A 46 -16.09 -22.01 33.27
CA SER A 46 -16.07 -20.91 34.25
C SER A 46 -15.04 -19.81 33.93
N PHE A 47 -14.48 -19.82 32.71
CA PHE A 47 -13.61 -18.73 32.25
C PHE A 47 -14.41 -17.46 31.94
N GLY A 48 -14.17 -16.39 32.70
CA GLY A 48 -14.94 -15.14 32.61
C GLY A 48 -14.15 -13.88 32.93
N GLY A 49 -14.88 -12.78 33.20
CA GLY A 49 -14.32 -11.46 33.49
C GLY A 49 -13.77 -10.74 32.25
N THR A 50 -13.21 -9.54 32.44
CA THR A 50 -12.63 -8.73 31.34
C THR A 50 -11.47 -9.44 30.62
N SER A 51 -10.79 -10.35 31.32
CA SER A 51 -9.75 -11.21 30.75
C SER A 51 -10.27 -12.15 29.68
N SER A 52 -11.54 -12.57 29.75
CA SER A 52 -12.19 -13.40 28.72
C SER A 52 -12.64 -12.59 27.49
N ALA A 53 -12.87 -11.29 27.64
CA ALA A 53 -13.21 -10.40 26.51
C ALA A 53 -12.01 -10.16 25.58
N CYS A 54 -10.79 -10.13 26.13
CA CYS A 54 -9.55 -9.93 25.37
C CYS A 54 -9.32 -11.01 24.27
N PRO A 55 -9.31 -12.33 24.57
CA PRO A 55 -9.16 -13.36 23.55
C PRO A 55 -10.32 -13.38 22.54
N GLY A 56 -11.54 -13.00 22.96
CA GLY A 56 -12.67 -12.82 22.03
C GLY A 56 -12.40 -11.74 20.99
N ALA A 57 -11.94 -10.56 21.41
CA ALA A 57 -11.54 -9.48 20.50
C ALA A 57 -10.33 -9.87 19.64
N ALA A 58 -9.35 -10.59 20.19
CA ALA A 58 -8.19 -11.09 19.45
C ALA A 58 -8.60 -12.08 18.35
N GLY A 59 -9.56 -12.97 18.62
CA GLY A 59 -10.12 -13.89 17.63
C GLY A 59 -10.77 -13.16 16.46
N VAL A 60 -11.56 -12.12 16.72
CA VAL A 60 -12.16 -11.31 15.66
C VAL A 60 -11.11 -10.53 14.87
N ALA A 61 -10.07 -10.00 15.52
CA ALA A 61 -8.95 -9.37 14.83
C ALA A 61 -8.20 -10.35 13.91
N ALA A 62 -8.07 -11.61 14.32
CA ALA A 62 -7.52 -12.67 13.47
C ALA A 62 -8.42 -12.97 12.26
N LEU A 63 -9.76 -12.98 12.44
CA LEU A 63 -10.71 -13.14 11.33
C LEU A 63 -10.68 -11.95 10.35
N ILE A 64 -10.53 -10.73 10.84
CA ILE A 64 -10.34 -9.53 10.01
C ILE A 64 -9.10 -9.71 9.11
N LEU A 65 -7.97 -10.11 9.70
CA LEU A 65 -6.71 -10.26 8.98
C LEU A 65 -6.67 -11.51 8.08
N SER A 66 -7.46 -12.54 8.36
CA SER A 66 -7.57 -13.70 7.47
C SER A 66 -8.29 -13.35 6.16
N VAL A 67 -9.24 -12.41 6.21
CA VAL A 67 -9.99 -11.93 5.04
C VAL A 67 -9.26 -10.81 4.32
N ASN A 68 -8.52 -9.96 5.03
CA ASN A 68 -7.73 -8.88 4.44
C ASN A 68 -6.37 -8.73 5.14
N PRO A 69 -5.34 -9.47 4.70
CA PRO A 69 -4.02 -9.46 5.33
C PRO A 69 -3.24 -8.16 5.07
N ALA A 70 -3.72 -7.28 4.19
CA ALA A 70 -3.07 -6.01 3.88
C ALA A 70 -3.41 -4.89 4.89
N LEU A 71 -4.41 -5.09 5.75
CA LEU A 71 -4.81 -4.09 6.75
C LEU A 71 -3.69 -3.84 7.77
N LYS A 72 -3.38 -2.57 7.99
CA LYS A 72 -2.53 -2.09 9.08
C LYS A 72 -3.29 -2.12 10.40
N TRP A 73 -2.54 -2.14 11.51
CA TRP A 73 -3.13 -2.20 12.84
C TRP A 73 -4.11 -1.06 13.15
N GLN A 74 -3.92 0.15 12.58
CA GLN A 74 -4.88 1.25 12.72
C GLN A 74 -6.21 0.94 12.04
N GLU A 75 -6.14 0.37 10.84
CA GLU A 75 -7.32 0.04 10.03
C GLU A 75 -8.09 -1.12 10.67
N VAL A 76 -7.38 -2.13 11.20
CA VAL A 76 -7.98 -3.20 12.02
C VAL A 76 -8.67 -2.61 13.25
N LYS A 77 -8.03 -1.66 13.95
CA LYS A 77 -8.63 -0.98 15.10
C LYS A 77 -9.88 -0.21 14.71
N ASP A 78 -9.91 0.43 13.56
CA ASP A 78 -11.07 1.19 13.09
C ASP A 78 -12.21 0.29 12.59
N VAL A 79 -11.91 -0.86 11.99
CA VAL A 79 -12.91 -1.90 11.70
C VAL A 79 -13.56 -2.37 13.00
N LEU A 80 -12.77 -2.72 14.01
CA LEU A 80 -13.29 -3.18 15.31
C LEU A 80 -14.22 -2.16 15.97
N LYS A 81 -13.88 -0.87 15.91
CA LYS A 81 -14.75 0.20 16.43
C LYS A 81 -16.09 0.29 15.69
N ARG A 82 -16.05 0.28 14.36
CA ARG A 82 -17.24 0.45 13.51
C ARG A 82 -18.14 -0.79 13.50
N ALA A 83 -17.57 -1.95 13.82
CA ALA A 83 -18.29 -3.21 13.91
C ALA A 83 -19.00 -3.42 15.26
N CYS A 84 -18.91 -2.50 16.20
CA CYS A 84 -19.61 -2.66 17.47
C CYS A 84 -21.11 -2.38 17.34
N ASP A 85 -21.93 -3.30 17.83
CA ASP A 85 -23.35 -3.06 18.09
C ASP A 85 -23.47 -2.18 19.35
N ARG A 86 -24.28 -1.12 19.28
CA ARG A 86 -24.61 -0.36 20.48
C ARG A 86 -25.43 -1.23 21.43
N ILE A 87 -24.89 -1.42 22.62
CA ILE A 87 -25.58 -2.11 23.72
C ILE A 87 -26.01 -1.09 24.77
N ASP A 88 -27.14 -1.34 25.42
CA ASP A 88 -27.67 -0.45 26.47
C ASP A 88 -27.87 0.99 25.97
N PRO A 89 -28.73 1.24 24.97
CA PRO A 89 -28.90 2.58 24.39
C PRO A 89 -29.53 3.59 25.38
N ALA A 90 -30.36 3.11 26.31
CA ALA A 90 -31.05 3.95 27.29
C ALA A 90 -30.20 4.25 28.53
N GLY A 91 -29.48 3.27 29.08
CA GLY A 91 -28.65 3.41 30.27
C GLY A 91 -27.17 3.65 29.98
N GLY A 92 -26.71 3.27 28.79
CA GLY A 92 -25.34 3.50 28.35
C GLY A 92 -25.09 4.98 28.09
N GLN A 93 -26.08 5.67 27.52
CA GLN A 93 -25.93 6.93 26.76
C GLN A 93 -24.92 6.66 25.59
N TYR A 94 -24.86 7.34 24.44
CA TYR A 94 -23.64 7.28 23.58
C TYR A 94 -23.22 8.71 23.18
N ASP A 95 -21.93 8.98 22.93
CA ASP A 95 -21.48 10.34 22.62
C ASP A 95 -21.70 10.59 21.13
N ALA A 96 -21.43 11.81 20.65
CA ALA A 96 -21.60 12.12 19.23
C ALA A 96 -20.74 11.23 18.31
N ALA A 97 -19.63 10.69 18.82
CA ALA A 97 -18.75 9.74 18.12
C ALA A 97 -19.16 8.27 18.33
N GLY A 98 -20.26 8.00 19.03
CA GLY A 98 -20.75 6.65 19.32
C GLY A 98 -19.94 5.88 20.35
N ARG A 99 -19.16 6.56 21.21
CA ARG A 99 -18.34 5.94 22.26
C ARG A 99 -18.91 6.16 23.66
N ARG A 100 -18.56 5.25 24.57
CA ARG A 100 -18.80 5.32 26.00
C ARG A 100 -17.60 4.94 26.86
N PRO A 101 -17.52 5.46 28.11
CA PRO A 101 -16.50 5.04 29.07
C PRO A 101 -16.57 3.55 29.41
N LYS A 102 -17.78 3.01 29.62
CA LYS A 102 -17.98 1.63 30.11
C LYS A 102 -17.87 0.56 29.02
N TYR A 103 -18.41 0.83 27.83
CA TYR A 103 -18.52 -0.18 26.76
C TYR A 103 -17.71 0.17 25.50
N GLY A 104 -16.97 1.29 25.48
CA GLY A 104 -16.32 1.76 24.27
C GLY A 104 -17.37 2.03 23.18
N PHE A 105 -17.22 1.39 22.02
CA PHE A 105 -18.17 1.52 20.90
C PHE A 105 -19.35 0.54 20.99
N GLY A 106 -19.36 -0.35 21.99
CA GLY A 106 -20.40 -1.36 22.21
C GLY A 106 -19.88 -2.79 22.09
N ARG A 107 -20.79 -3.75 21.88
CA ARG A 107 -20.44 -5.17 21.74
C ARG A 107 -19.91 -5.45 20.35
N LEU A 108 -18.72 -6.04 20.25
CA LEU A 108 -18.11 -6.38 18.98
C LEU A 108 -18.97 -7.40 18.20
N ASN A 109 -19.31 -7.06 16.95
CA ASN A 109 -20.01 -7.95 16.03
C ASN A 109 -19.02 -8.51 14.99
N ALA A 110 -18.72 -9.81 15.10
CA ALA A 110 -17.73 -10.46 14.24
C ALA A 110 -18.15 -10.48 12.75
N LEU A 111 -19.44 -10.67 12.47
CA LEU A 111 -19.96 -10.66 11.10
C LEU A 111 -19.77 -9.28 10.46
N THR A 112 -20.21 -8.22 11.15
CA THR A 112 -20.02 -6.85 10.69
C THR A 112 -18.54 -6.51 10.53
N ALA A 113 -17.68 -6.97 11.45
CA ALA A 113 -16.24 -6.77 11.36
C ALA A 113 -15.63 -7.39 10.09
N ILE A 114 -16.03 -8.62 9.75
CA ILE A 114 -15.59 -9.30 8.53
C ILE A 114 -16.09 -8.57 7.29
N GLU A 115 -17.38 -8.20 7.25
CA GLU A 115 -17.96 -7.46 6.11
C GLU A 115 -17.29 -6.10 5.89
N LEU A 116 -16.93 -5.40 6.97
CA LEU A 116 -16.18 -4.14 6.91
C LEU A 116 -14.70 -4.31 6.54
N ALA A 117 -14.13 -5.49 6.80
CA ALA A 117 -12.72 -5.81 6.55
C ALA A 117 -12.45 -6.35 5.15
N LYS A 118 -13.46 -6.95 4.49
CA LYS A 118 -13.35 -7.43 3.11
C LYS A 118 -12.63 -6.38 2.27
N PRO A 119 -11.58 -6.76 1.52
CA PRO A 119 -10.89 -5.83 0.64
C PRO A 119 -11.95 -5.14 -0.18
N ARG A 120 -12.13 -3.85 0.10
CA ARG A 120 -12.84 -3.00 -0.82
C ARG A 120 -11.79 -2.72 -1.89
N PRO A 121 -11.94 -3.24 -3.11
CA PRO A 121 -11.69 -2.42 -4.27
C PRO A 121 -11.59 -0.93 -4.00
N GLN A 122 -10.39 -0.41 -4.18
CA GLN A 122 -10.25 1.01 -4.23
C GLN A 122 -10.89 1.51 -5.52
N SER A 123 -12.09 2.09 -5.41
CA SER A 123 -12.76 2.81 -6.50
C SER A 123 -11.92 3.97 -7.04
N ALA A 124 -10.72 4.23 -6.49
CA ALA A 124 -9.70 4.98 -7.17
C ALA A 124 -8.26 4.54 -6.82
N ILE A 125 -7.37 4.53 -7.82
CA ILE A 125 -5.93 4.33 -7.64
C ILE A 125 -5.21 5.63 -7.99
N THR A 126 -4.30 6.06 -7.11
CA THR A 126 -3.40 7.19 -7.38
C THR A 126 -1.97 6.69 -7.59
N ILE A 127 -1.40 7.05 -8.73
CA ILE A 127 -0.04 6.71 -9.14
C ILE A 127 0.71 8.04 -9.24
N LYS A 128 1.79 8.19 -8.47
CA LYS A 128 2.55 9.43 -8.38
C LYS A 128 4.03 9.15 -8.57
N ARG A 129 4.71 10.00 -9.34
CA ARG A 129 6.18 10.08 -9.38
C ARG A 129 6.67 11.46 -9.04
N THR A 130 7.79 11.49 -8.33
CA THR A 130 8.57 12.68 -8.04
C THR A 130 9.74 12.74 -9.01
N PHE A 131 10.07 13.94 -9.44
CA PHE A 131 11.15 14.24 -10.37
C PHE A 131 12.03 15.34 -9.77
N ASP A 132 13.25 15.42 -10.27
CA ASP A 132 14.13 16.57 -10.12
C ASP A 132 14.64 16.94 -11.52
N ALA A 133 13.68 17.11 -12.44
CA ALA A 133 13.95 17.33 -13.85
C ALA A 133 13.91 18.83 -14.15
N PRO A 134 15.03 19.45 -14.56
CA PRO A 134 15.02 20.86 -14.94
C PRO A 134 14.13 21.03 -16.16
N ILE A 135 13.41 22.15 -16.24
CA ILE A 135 12.68 22.64 -17.41
C ILE A 135 13.47 23.87 -17.90
N PRO A 136 14.37 23.70 -18.87
CA PRO A 136 15.16 24.82 -19.36
C PRO A 136 14.33 25.71 -20.27
N ASP A 137 14.76 26.98 -20.35
CA ASP A 137 14.15 28.02 -21.17
C ASP A 137 13.98 27.57 -22.63
N MET A 138 12.83 27.91 -23.24
CA MET A 138 12.42 27.51 -24.59
C MET A 138 12.50 26.01 -24.92
N MET A 139 12.67 25.12 -23.93
CA MET A 139 12.82 23.68 -24.14
C MET A 139 11.59 22.89 -23.68
N THR A 140 11.49 21.67 -24.19
CA THR A 140 10.45 20.72 -23.81
C THR A 140 11.07 19.55 -23.06
N VAL A 141 10.49 19.23 -21.92
CA VAL A 141 10.86 18.11 -21.08
C VAL A 141 9.69 17.13 -21.03
N THR A 142 10.01 15.85 -21.05
CA THR A 142 9.02 14.77 -20.95
C THR A 142 9.27 13.97 -19.68
N ALA A 143 8.19 13.58 -19.02
CA ALA A 143 8.20 12.78 -17.82
C ALA A 143 7.22 11.63 -17.97
N THR A 144 7.70 10.40 -17.82
CA THR A 144 6.89 9.20 -18.03
C THR A 144 6.47 8.59 -16.69
N LEU A 145 5.20 8.20 -16.62
CA LEU A 145 4.62 7.43 -15.53
C LEU A 145 4.09 6.12 -16.09
N GLU A 146 4.67 5.01 -15.65
CA GLU A 146 4.14 3.70 -16.00
C GLU A 146 2.98 3.35 -15.07
N VAL A 147 1.84 3.09 -15.68
CA VAL A 147 0.60 2.71 -15.00
C VAL A 147 0.44 1.21 -15.16
N GLU A 148 0.97 0.48 -14.18
CA GLU A 148 0.79 -0.96 -14.07
C GLU A 148 -0.51 -1.27 -13.32
N VAL A 149 -1.51 -1.61 -14.11
CA VAL A 149 -2.81 -2.07 -13.63
C VAL A 149 -2.92 -3.55 -13.93
N ALA A 150 -3.29 -4.36 -12.94
CA ALA A 150 -3.38 -5.83 -13.08
C ALA A 150 -4.25 -6.23 -14.28
N ASP A 151 -5.37 -5.54 -14.45
CA ASP A 151 -6.32 -5.71 -15.55
C ASP A 151 -6.53 -4.39 -16.29
N ASN A 152 -6.90 -4.43 -17.57
CA ASN A 152 -7.18 -3.22 -18.36
C ASN A 152 -8.58 -2.65 -18.05
N THR A 153 -8.91 -2.52 -16.76
CA THR A 153 -10.20 -2.07 -16.28
C THR A 153 -10.51 -0.66 -16.83
N PRO A 154 -11.69 -0.47 -17.44
CA PRO A 154 -12.16 0.84 -17.86
C PRO A 154 -12.24 1.82 -16.68
N VAL A 155 -11.66 3.00 -16.83
CA VAL A 155 -11.79 4.07 -15.82
C VAL A 155 -13.10 4.81 -15.98
N GLU A 156 -13.66 5.27 -14.88
CA GLU A 156 -14.83 6.16 -14.89
C GLU A 156 -14.39 7.63 -14.99
N ALA A 157 -13.37 8.00 -14.23
CA ALA A 157 -12.77 9.31 -14.30
C ALA A 157 -11.25 9.26 -14.18
N LEU A 158 -10.60 10.24 -14.82
CA LEU A 158 -9.18 10.50 -14.74
C LEU A 158 -8.96 11.89 -14.18
N THR A 159 -8.14 11.96 -13.13
CA THR A 159 -7.67 13.21 -12.54
C THR A 159 -6.15 13.27 -12.64
N VAL A 160 -5.62 14.42 -13.05
CA VAL A 160 -4.19 14.67 -13.15
C VAL A 160 -3.79 15.70 -12.11
N ALA A 161 -2.65 15.54 -11.45
CA ALA A 161 -2.11 16.60 -10.62
C ALA A 161 -0.62 16.80 -10.87
N ASP A 162 -0.27 18.07 -11.09
CA ASP A 162 1.07 18.52 -11.44
C ASP A 162 1.62 19.42 -10.34
N ASN A 163 2.92 19.29 -10.07
CA ASN A 163 3.67 20.16 -9.19
C ASN A 163 4.97 20.55 -9.90
N ILE A 164 5.04 21.80 -10.32
CA ILE A 164 6.13 22.38 -11.10
C ILE A 164 6.56 23.66 -10.40
N LYS A 165 7.86 23.78 -10.17
CA LYS A 165 8.46 25.05 -9.79
C LYS A 165 8.80 25.81 -11.06
N HIS A 166 8.34 27.04 -11.19
CA HIS A 166 8.61 27.90 -12.34
C HIS A 166 8.45 29.36 -11.92
N THR A 167 9.30 30.24 -12.43
CA THR A 167 9.24 31.69 -12.17
C THR A 167 8.10 32.38 -12.92
N PHE A 168 7.60 31.77 -14.00
CA PHE A 168 6.45 32.30 -14.73
C PHE A 168 5.59 31.17 -15.31
N ILE A 169 4.47 30.84 -14.67
CA ILE A 169 3.64 29.69 -15.12
C ILE A 169 2.84 30.00 -16.39
N GLY A 170 2.70 31.27 -16.76
CA GLY A 170 2.11 31.72 -18.01
C GLY A 170 2.89 31.34 -19.27
N ASP A 171 4.08 30.78 -19.13
CA ASP A 171 4.89 30.33 -20.28
C ASP A 171 4.79 28.83 -20.54
N LEU A 172 4.23 28.11 -19.57
CA LEU A 172 4.14 26.66 -19.64
C LEU A 172 3.02 26.21 -20.57
N VAL A 173 3.33 25.21 -21.38
CA VAL A 173 2.35 24.36 -22.07
C VAL A 173 2.53 22.94 -21.56
N ILE A 174 1.51 22.41 -20.88
CA ILE A 174 1.52 21.09 -20.27
C ILE A 174 0.52 20.20 -21.00
N THR A 175 1.01 19.09 -21.54
CA THR A 175 0.19 18.12 -22.30
C THR A 175 0.34 16.72 -21.69
N LEU A 176 -0.80 16.07 -21.44
CA LEU A 176 -0.86 14.65 -21.10
C LEU A 176 -0.98 13.82 -22.38
N GLU A 177 -0.04 12.91 -22.59
CA GLU A 177 -0.03 11.94 -23.68
C GLU A 177 -0.39 10.56 -23.12
N PRO A 178 -1.54 9.98 -23.52
CA PRO A 178 -1.92 8.65 -23.06
C PRO A 178 -1.12 7.53 -23.74
N PRO A 179 -1.06 6.33 -23.14
CA PRO A 179 -0.46 5.16 -23.76
C PRO A 179 -0.95 4.88 -25.18
N ALA A 180 -0.01 4.51 -26.06
CA ALA A 180 -0.33 4.03 -27.40
C ALA A 180 -1.25 2.80 -27.30
N GLY A 181 -2.48 2.93 -27.79
CA GLY A 181 -3.51 1.88 -27.73
C GLY A 181 -4.79 2.24 -26.97
N ILE A 182 -4.80 3.33 -26.19
CA ILE A 182 -6.03 3.83 -25.54
C ILE A 182 -7.02 4.45 -26.55
N GLY A 183 -6.50 4.96 -27.68
CA GLY A 183 -7.32 5.58 -28.73
C GLY A 183 -7.85 6.98 -28.38
N VAL A 184 -7.24 7.64 -27.40
CA VAL A 184 -7.54 9.02 -27.02
C VAL A 184 -6.34 9.90 -27.40
N ALA A 185 -6.60 11.07 -28.00
CA ALA A 185 -5.57 12.02 -28.39
C ALA A 185 -4.93 12.71 -27.16
N PRO A 186 -3.71 13.29 -27.29
CA PRO A 186 -3.11 14.08 -26.23
C PRO A 186 -4.03 15.21 -25.73
N VAL A 187 -4.00 15.46 -24.41
CA VAL A 187 -4.85 16.45 -23.75
C VAL A 187 -3.99 17.56 -23.17
N VAL A 188 -4.26 18.80 -23.56
CA VAL A 188 -3.61 19.98 -22.99
C VAL A 188 -4.25 20.26 -21.62
N LEU A 189 -3.42 20.24 -20.57
CA LEU A 189 -3.82 20.50 -19.19
C LEU A 189 -3.65 21.98 -18.83
N HIS A 190 -2.57 22.58 -19.31
CA HIS A 190 -2.22 23.97 -19.06
C HIS A 190 -1.71 24.59 -20.36
N ASP A 191 -2.25 25.74 -20.72
CA ASP A 191 -1.85 26.47 -21.91
C ASP A 191 -1.64 27.94 -21.56
N ARG A 192 -0.40 28.27 -21.20
CA ARG A 192 0.06 29.65 -20.98
C ARG A 192 -0.83 30.49 -20.06
N ALA A 193 -1.48 29.83 -19.11
CA ALA A 193 -2.43 30.44 -18.19
C ALA A 193 -1.75 30.80 -16.86
N GLY A 194 -2.38 31.68 -16.08
CA GLY A 194 -1.86 32.08 -14.76
C GLY A 194 -0.90 33.28 -14.78
N VAL A 195 -0.65 33.86 -15.97
CA VAL A 195 0.11 35.12 -16.13
C VAL A 195 1.44 35.03 -15.36
N SER A 196 1.79 36.04 -14.56
CA SER A 196 3.04 36.14 -13.81
C SER A 196 3.06 35.37 -12.49
N ALA A 197 2.15 34.43 -12.28
CA ALA A 197 2.17 33.62 -11.07
C ALA A 197 3.39 32.68 -11.06
N ASN A 198 3.98 32.53 -9.88
CA ASN A 198 5.06 31.60 -9.61
C ASN A 198 4.51 30.23 -9.22
N ASN A 199 5.17 29.17 -9.69
CA ASN A 199 4.92 27.77 -9.35
C ASN A 199 3.51 27.27 -9.69
N LEU A 200 3.44 26.10 -10.32
CA LEU A 200 2.18 25.46 -10.66
C LEU A 200 1.99 24.25 -9.76
N LYS A 201 1.00 24.31 -8.88
CA LYS A 201 0.49 23.15 -8.15
C LYS A 201 -1.00 23.06 -8.38
N LYS A 202 -1.38 22.29 -9.41
CA LYS A 202 -2.75 22.25 -9.91
C LYS A 202 -3.22 20.82 -10.12
N GLN A 203 -4.51 20.63 -9.89
CA GLN A 203 -5.23 19.41 -10.19
C GLN A 203 -6.21 19.70 -11.33
N TYR A 204 -6.29 18.75 -12.26
CA TYR A 204 -7.12 18.79 -13.46
C TYR A 204 -8.05 17.59 -13.42
N ASP A 205 -9.32 17.85 -13.70
CA ASP A 205 -10.40 16.87 -13.75
C ASP A 205 -11.31 17.18 -14.94
N ALA A 206 -12.36 16.40 -15.16
CA ALA A 206 -13.29 16.63 -16.26
C ALA A 206 -14.06 17.97 -16.15
N ALA A 207 -14.14 18.58 -14.95
CA ALA A 207 -14.81 19.87 -14.77
C ALA A 207 -13.93 21.03 -15.23
N THR A 208 -12.64 20.98 -14.89
CA THR A 208 -11.64 22.01 -15.23
C THR A 208 -10.97 21.78 -16.57
N THR A 209 -10.89 20.54 -17.03
CA THR A 209 -10.32 20.12 -18.31
C THR A 209 -11.22 19.06 -18.96
N PRO A 210 -12.30 19.49 -19.66
CA PRO A 210 -13.33 18.60 -20.20
C PRO A 210 -12.80 17.48 -21.12
N ALA A 211 -11.67 17.69 -21.78
CA ALA A 211 -11.03 16.67 -22.61
C ALA A 211 -10.62 15.41 -21.82
N LEU A 212 -10.45 15.48 -20.49
CA LEU A 212 -10.19 14.32 -19.63
C LEU A 212 -11.38 13.36 -19.53
N SER A 213 -12.61 13.81 -19.81
CA SER A 213 -13.80 12.93 -19.85
C SER A 213 -13.72 11.87 -20.95
N LYS A 214 -12.90 12.07 -21.99
CA LYS A 214 -12.70 11.11 -23.09
C LYS A 214 -12.05 9.79 -22.64
N PHE A 215 -11.46 9.78 -21.44
CA PHE A 215 -10.88 8.59 -20.84
C PHE A 215 -11.92 7.72 -20.12
N ALA A 216 -13.14 8.22 -19.89
CA ALA A 216 -14.22 7.40 -19.37
C ALA A 216 -14.46 6.18 -20.26
N ASP A 217 -14.66 5.03 -19.64
CA ASP A 217 -14.81 3.72 -20.26
C ASP A 217 -13.61 3.25 -21.09
N LYS A 218 -12.43 3.87 -20.94
CA LYS A 218 -11.19 3.43 -21.58
C LYS A 218 -10.30 2.68 -20.60
N GLY A 219 -9.61 1.66 -21.12
CA GLY A 219 -8.52 1.02 -20.40
C GLY A 219 -7.40 2.02 -20.12
N CYS A 220 -6.73 1.88 -18.97
CA CYS A 220 -5.74 2.84 -18.49
C CYS A 220 -4.31 2.29 -18.39
N LYS A 221 -4.11 1.02 -18.76
CA LYS A 221 -2.81 0.34 -18.66
C LYS A 221 -1.82 0.89 -19.68
N GLY A 222 -0.59 1.14 -19.24
CA GLY A 222 0.54 1.49 -20.10
C GLY A 222 1.32 2.71 -19.60
N THR A 223 2.19 3.23 -20.45
CA THR A 223 3.02 4.39 -20.13
C THR A 223 2.29 5.69 -20.49
N TRP A 224 1.99 6.49 -19.47
CA TRP A 224 1.48 7.84 -19.61
C TRP A 224 2.65 8.82 -19.60
N THR A 225 2.62 9.81 -20.49
CA THR A 225 3.70 10.79 -20.62
C THR A 225 3.15 12.18 -20.35
N LEU A 226 3.75 12.89 -19.41
CA LEU A 226 3.55 14.31 -19.24
C LEU A 226 4.62 15.06 -20.04
N ARG A 227 4.18 15.89 -20.98
CA ARG A 227 5.06 16.76 -21.77
C ARG A 227 4.91 18.19 -21.26
N VAL A 228 5.99 18.76 -20.75
CA VAL A 228 6.06 20.11 -20.21
C VAL A 228 6.99 20.93 -21.09
N ARG A 229 6.45 21.98 -21.71
CA ARG A 229 7.21 22.89 -22.55
C ARG A 229 7.20 24.29 -21.93
N ASP A 230 8.38 24.90 -21.82
CA ASP A 230 8.47 26.35 -21.72
C ASP A 230 8.38 26.95 -23.13
N ALA A 231 7.43 27.86 -23.32
CA ALA A 231 7.11 28.47 -24.59
C ALA A 231 7.37 30.00 -24.63
N ALA A 232 8.09 30.54 -23.66
CA ALA A 232 8.62 31.90 -23.71
C ALA A 232 10.13 31.90 -23.47
N GLN A 233 10.71 33.10 -23.43
CA GLN A 233 12.12 33.33 -23.15
C GLN A 233 12.29 33.90 -21.76
N GLY A 234 13.37 33.51 -21.08
CA GLY A 234 13.88 34.16 -19.87
C GLY A 234 13.56 33.43 -18.57
N ASP A 235 12.65 32.45 -18.60
CA ASP A 235 12.23 31.71 -17.41
C ASP A 235 12.66 30.25 -17.47
N SER A 236 12.76 29.63 -16.31
CA SER A 236 13.08 28.21 -16.20
C SER A 236 12.49 27.64 -14.94
N GLY A 237 12.49 26.32 -14.83
CA GLY A 237 11.94 25.67 -13.66
C GLY A 237 12.34 24.23 -13.48
N THR A 238 11.52 23.52 -12.72
CA THR A 238 11.76 22.13 -12.34
C THR A 238 10.43 21.42 -12.19
N LEU A 239 10.26 20.31 -12.90
CA LEU A 239 9.17 19.39 -12.64
C LEU A 239 9.46 18.64 -11.33
N VAL A 240 8.60 18.82 -10.33
CA VAL A 240 8.76 18.22 -8.99
C VAL A 240 7.95 16.94 -8.86
N SER A 241 6.70 16.91 -9.33
CA SER A 241 5.91 15.68 -9.34
C SER A 241 4.77 15.72 -10.34
N PHE A 242 4.40 14.53 -10.81
CA PHE A 242 3.24 14.26 -11.65
C PHE A 242 2.49 13.06 -11.07
N SER A 243 1.16 13.13 -11.04
CA SER A 243 0.32 12.03 -10.59
C SER A 243 -0.96 11.87 -11.40
N LEU A 244 -1.39 10.62 -11.55
CA LEU A 244 -2.66 10.22 -12.12
C LEU A 244 -3.50 9.55 -11.04
N SER A 245 -4.74 9.99 -10.89
CA SER A 245 -5.76 9.34 -10.08
C SER A 245 -6.86 8.80 -11.00
N LEU A 246 -7.05 7.49 -10.98
CA LEU A 246 -7.97 6.74 -11.83
C LEU A 246 -9.13 6.29 -10.95
N SER A 247 -10.38 6.67 -11.24
CA SER A 247 -11.54 6.12 -10.53
C SER A 247 -12.22 5.00 -11.32
N PHE A 248 -12.84 4.06 -10.62
CA PHE A 248 -13.47 2.87 -11.17
C PHE A 248 -14.87 2.69 -10.56
N ALA A 249 -15.88 2.54 -11.42
CA ALA A 249 -17.30 2.57 -11.06
C ALA A 249 -17.82 1.41 -10.21
N HIS A 250 -16.98 0.45 -9.80
CA HIS A 250 -17.45 -0.62 -8.92
C HIS A 250 -16.38 -1.20 -8.00
N SER A 251 -16.89 -1.66 -6.86
CA SER A 251 -16.20 -2.46 -5.89
C SER A 251 -15.68 -3.82 -6.47
N ASP A 252 -16.18 -4.35 -7.57
CA ASP A 252 -15.67 -5.66 -8.00
C ASP A 252 -14.55 -5.57 -9.04
N ARG A 253 -14.04 -4.34 -9.29
CA ARG A 253 -13.18 -4.05 -10.45
C ARG A 253 -11.91 -3.25 -10.16
N ALA A 254 -11.64 -2.92 -8.90
CA ALA A 254 -10.45 -2.14 -8.59
C ALA A 254 -9.17 -2.98 -8.75
N PRO A 255 -8.16 -2.44 -9.42
CA PRO A 255 -6.87 -3.10 -9.52
C PRO A 255 -6.15 -3.19 -8.17
N THR A 256 -5.39 -4.27 -7.96
CA THR A 256 -4.49 -4.38 -6.80
C THR A 256 -3.20 -3.61 -7.08
N PRO A 257 -2.83 -2.58 -6.31
CA PRO A 257 -1.56 -1.89 -6.50
C PRO A 257 -0.39 -2.83 -6.14
N ARG A 258 0.55 -3.03 -7.06
CA ARG A 258 1.86 -3.64 -6.75
C ARG A 258 2.84 -2.56 -6.33
N VAL A 259 3.42 -2.73 -5.15
CA VAL A 259 4.63 -1.99 -4.76
C VAL A 259 5.81 -2.67 -5.45
N THR A 260 6.31 -2.11 -6.56
CA THR A 260 7.61 -2.51 -7.09
C THR A 260 8.69 -1.91 -6.20
N ALA A 261 9.29 -2.74 -5.36
CA ALA A 261 10.54 -2.40 -4.69
C ALA A 261 11.61 -2.15 -5.76
N ASP A 262 12.12 -0.93 -5.82
CA ASP A 262 13.28 -0.59 -6.62
C ASP A 262 14.49 -1.38 -6.08
N ARG A 263 15.13 -2.18 -6.94
CA ARG A 263 16.41 -2.81 -6.65
C ARG A 263 17.40 -2.31 -7.69
N PRO A 264 18.44 -1.56 -7.31
CA PRO A 264 19.46 -1.17 -8.27
C PRO A 264 20.22 -2.42 -8.75
N ARG A 265 20.15 -2.63 -10.06
CA ARG A 265 20.91 -3.66 -10.77
C ARG A 265 22.38 -3.23 -10.81
N ARG A 266 23.22 -3.81 -9.96
CA ARG A 266 24.67 -3.62 -10.05
C ARG A 266 25.18 -4.39 -11.26
N ALA A 267 25.50 -3.65 -12.33
CA ALA A 267 26.16 -4.20 -13.51
C ALA A 267 27.57 -4.68 -13.18
N ALA A 268 27.92 -5.87 -13.64
CA ALA A 268 29.29 -6.39 -13.63
C ALA A 268 30.09 -5.77 -14.79
N PRO A 269 31.36 -5.37 -14.61
CA PRO A 269 32.22 -5.05 -15.74
C PRO A 269 32.91 -6.32 -16.25
N ARG A 270 32.74 -6.58 -17.54
CA ARG A 270 33.51 -7.54 -18.34
C ARG A 270 34.67 -6.76 -19.00
N LYS A 271 35.91 -7.18 -18.80
CA LYS A 271 37.03 -6.88 -19.71
C LYS A 271 37.87 -8.13 -19.94
N VAL A 272 38.31 -8.28 -21.19
CA VAL A 272 38.91 -9.47 -21.79
C VAL A 272 40.34 -9.14 -22.25
N ALA A 273 41.22 -10.15 -22.11
CA ALA A 273 42.48 -10.45 -22.81
C ALA A 273 43.77 -9.64 -22.56
N GLY A 274 44.87 -10.40 -22.35
CA GLY A 274 46.26 -9.95 -22.42
C GLY A 274 47.29 -11.05 -22.06
N ALA A 275 47.62 -11.88 -23.06
CA ALA A 275 48.75 -12.80 -23.32
C ALA A 275 49.68 -13.39 -22.20
N PRO A 276 50.19 -14.64 -22.38
CA PRO A 276 51.17 -15.28 -21.49
C PRO A 276 52.61 -15.09 -21.99
N TYR A 277 53.59 -15.00 -21.10
CA TYR A 277 54.98 -15.43 -21.40
C TYR A 277 55.67 -16.04 -20.15
N PRO A 278 56.54 -17.05 -20.34
CA PRO A 278 57.09 -17.90 -19.28
C PRO A 278 58.55 -17.59 -18.97
N HIS A 279 59.01 -17.78 -17.73
CA HIS A 279 60.43 -18.04 -17.45
C HIS A 279 60.65 -18.74 -16.09
N GLY A 280 61.13 -19.99 -16.16
CA GLY A 280 62.32 -20.42 -15.42
C GLY A 280 62.20 -20.89 -13.96
N PRO A 281 63.20 -21.63 -13.45
CA PRO A 281 62.98 -22.97 -12.87
C PRO A 281 63.56 -23.17 -11.44
N LYS A 282 63.46 -24.44 -10.98
CA LYS A 282 64.11 -25.13 -9.81
C LYS A 282 63.16 -25.30 -8.61
N ALA A 283 63.05 -26.43 -7.91
CA ALA A 283 63.94 -27.58 -7.64
C ALA A 283 63.07 -28.85 -7.41
N SER A 284 63.43 -30.06 -7.92
CA SER A 284 64.22 -31.11 -7.24
C SER A 284 63.73 -31.42 -5.81
N SER A 285 63.46 -32.64 -5.32
CA SER A 285 63.51 -34.03 -5.81
C SER A 285 63.16 -34.95 -4.61
N ARG A 286 62.55 -36.12 -4.88
CA ARG A 286 62.63 -37.42 -4.13
C ARG A 286 62.16 -37.46 -2.66
N SER A 287 61.14 -38.27 -2.31
CA SER A 287 61.09 -39.75 -2.18
C SER A 287 61.75 -40.32 -0.91
N ARG A 288 60.93 -40.89 0.00
CA ARG A 288 61.07 -42.18 0.76
C ARG A 288 60.12 -42.16 1.98
N LYS A 289 59.14 -43.07 2.05
CA LYS A 289 59.14 -44.34 2.84
C LYS A 289 59.41 -44.16 4.34
N HIS A 290 58.41 -44.35 5.21
CA HIS A 290 58.22 -45.52 6.09
C HIS A 290 57.22 -45.25 7.21
N ALA A 291 56.48 -46.31 7.57
CA ALA A 291 55.63 -46.54 8.75
C ALA A 291 54.29 -45.78 8.80
#